data_AF-A0A409XR51-F1
#
_entry.id   AF-A0A409XR51-F1
#
_cell.length_a   1.000
_cell.length_b   1.000
_cell.length_c   1.000
_cell.angle_alpha   90.00
_cell.angle_beta   90.00
_cell.angle_gamma   90.00
#
_symmetry.space_group_name_H-M   'P 1'
#
loop_
_entity.id
_entity.type
_entity.pdbx_description
1 polymer ?
#
loop_
_entity_poly.entity_id
_entity_poly.type
_entity_poly.pdbx_seq_one_letter_code
_entity_poly.pdbx_strand_id
1 'polypeptide(L)'
;MASFSVPSPIVAFNAHFPLKTYPPIKPSNKVPIEVPTLWIHPPRSTSQPTDNLLSADVECLKWQAYLALRNLRNIKLRWDISPEGSIDGSLPNLHVPVSDTPAKSQKLSISDGAEDGELLAVHSIPAWVDAKLGVDSSSDPLEGYRDQAARVESRAWVSLLESVVHAALLISNPTPSYLYSILFPTSAPPVSESLQKLLSPPPSPLTGLCSFIPPSGTRINTPAVLSQYKDAIASLSDRLGTDNWFLGSSEPTPLDALTFAYLHCILHASDSVRIEVTRRVNLVAWEWKVRRLVREGFVL
;
A
#
# COMPACT_ATOMS: atom_id res chain seq x y z
N MET A 1 2.89 36.03 -23.80
CA MET A 1 3.62 35.32 -24.86
C MET A 1 2.59 34.81 -25.84
N ALA A 2 2.57 35.33 -27.07
CA ALA A 2 1.57 34.96 -28.08
C ALA A 2 1.89 33.56 -28.62
N SER A 3 0.98 32.61 -28.40
CA SER A 3 1.04 31.28 -29.00
C SER A 3 0.69 31.39 -30.48
N PHE A 4 1.68 31.28 -31.36
CA PHE A 4 1.46 31.18 -32.80
C PHE A 4 0.81 29.82 -33.12
N SER A 5 -0.47 29.85 -33.52
CA SER A 5 -1.18 28.67 -34.01
C SER A 5 -0.88 28.50 -35.51
N VAL A 6 -0.45 27.30 -35.90
CA VAL A 6 -0.09 27.01 -37.29
C VAL A 6 -1.35 26.97 -38.16
N PRO A 7 -1.38 27.64 -39.32
CA PRO A 7 -2.55 27.63 -40.19
C PRO A 7 -2.82 26.24 -40.77
N SER A 8 -4.10 25.86 -40.81
CA SER A 8 -4.62 24.56 -41.25
C SER A 8 -4.05 23.98 -42.56
N PRO A 9 -3.76 24.75 -43.63
CA PRO A 9 -3.19 24.18 -44.86
C PRO A 9 -1.78 23.59 -44.66
N ILE A 10 -0.96 24.18 -43.79
CA ILE A 10 0.38 23.64 -43.49
C ILE A 10 0.26 22.33 -42.70
N VAL A 11 -0.72 22.26 -41.80
CA VAL A 11 -1.05 21.02 -41.07
C VAL A 11 -1.51 19.93 -42.03
N ALA A 12 -2.35 20.25 -43.02
CA ALA A 12 -2.83 19.31 -44.03
C ALA A 12 -1.73 18.82 -44.98
N PHE A 13 -0.79 19.70 -45.37
CA PHE A 13 0.38 19.30 -46.16
C PHE A 13 1.28 18.35 -45.36
N ASN A 14 1.58 18.68 -44.10
CA ASN A 14 2.41 17.84 -43.24
C ASN A 14 1.74 16.51 -42.85
N ALA A 15 0.41 16.42 -42.90
CA ALA A 15 -0.32 15.17 -42.67
C ALA A 15 -0.09 14.09 -43.76
N HIS A 16 0.48 14.46 -44.92
CA HIS A 16 0.89 13.51 -45.96
C HIS A 16 2.19 12.75 -45.59
N PHE A 17 2.89 13.21 -44.56
CA PHE A 17 4.02 12.50 -43.97
C PHE A 17 3.56 11.84 -42.67
N PRO A 18 3.92 10.57 -42.40
CA PRO A 18 4.88 9.72 -43.11
C PRO A 18 4.29 8.98 -44.33
N LEU A 19 5.14 8.71 -45.34
CA LEU A 19 4.75 8.03 -46.59
C LEU A 19 4.35 6.55 -46.40
N LYS A 20 4.82 5.91 -45.33
CA LYS A 20 4.49 4.52 -45.00
C LYS A 20 4.49 4.35 -43.48
N THR A 21 3.34 3.93 -42.95
CA THR A 21 3.17 3.56 -41.55
C THR A 21 3.26 2.04 -41.45
N TYR A 22 4.19 1.54 -40.65
CA TYR A 22 4.30 0.12 -40.34
C TYR A 22 3.28 -0.26 -39.27
N PRO A 23 2.83 -1.53 -39.21
CA PRO A 23 1.97 -1.99 -38.14
C PRO A 23 2.69 -1.85 -36.77
N PRO A 24 1.93 -1.67 -35.67
CA PRO A 24 2.51 -1.62 -34.34
C PRO A 24 3.31 -2.89 -34.01
N ILE A 25 4.55 -2.72 -33.53
CA ILE A 25 5.36 -3.83 -33.04
C ILE A 25 4.85 -4.20 -31.65
N LYS A 26 4.15 -5.33 -31.53
CA LYS A 26 3.70 -5.84 -30.23
C LYS A 26 4.87 -6.55 -29.51
N PRO A 27 5.06 -6.35 -28.19
CA PRO A 27 6.06 -7.09 -27.44
C PRO A 27 5.72 -8.59 -27.45
N SER A 28 6.73 -9.46 -27.59
CA SER A 28 6.50 -10.92 -27.69
C SER A 28 5.84 -11.53 -26.45
N ASN A 29 6.09 -10.96 -25.27
CA ASN A 29 5.64 -11.49 -23.98
C ASN A 29 4.49 -10.66 -23.39
N LYS A 30 3.79 -9.86 -24.21
CA LYS A 30 2.68 -9.06 -23.75
C LYS A 30 1.44 -9.95 -23.57
N VAL A 31 1.03 -10.16 -22.33
CA VAL A 31 -0.20 -10.89 -21.98
C VAL A 31 -1.30 -9.85 -21.68
N PRO A 32 -2.46 -9.91 -22.35
CA PRO A 32 -3.57 -9.01 -22.05
C PRO A 32 -4.10 -9.28 -20.64
N ILE A 33 -4.59 -8.24 -19.99
CA ILE A 33 -5.09 -8.32 -18.62
C ILE A 33 -6.60 -8.53 -18.69
N GLU A 34 -7.02 -9.75 -18.36
CA GLU A 34 -8.44 -10.14 -18.35
C GLU A 34 -9.09 -9.94 -16.97
N VAL A 35 -8.27 -9.95 -15.92
CA VAL A 35 -8.70 -9.98 -14.52
C VAL A 35 -7.99 -8.83 -13.78
N PRO A 36 -8.66 -8.12 -12.85
CA PRO A 36 -8.02 -7.09 -12.05
C PRO A 36 -6.77 -7.67 -11.36
N THR A 37 -5.63 -7.02 -11.58
CA THR A 37 -4.32 -7.49 -11.14
C THR A 37 -3.69 -6.46 -10.21
N LEU A 38 -3.46 -6.83 -8.96
CA LEU A 38 -2.82 -5.98 -7.96
C LEU A 38 -1.30 -6.15 -8.00
N TRP A 39 -0.60 -5.04 -8.13
CA TRP A 39 0.86 -4.97 -8.08
C TRP A 39 1.30 -4.80 -6.63
N ILE A 40 2.10 -5.72 -6.13
CA ILE A 40 2.51 -5.79 -4.73
C ILE A 40 4.02 -5.91 -4.60
N HIS A 41 4.54 -5.54 -3.44
CA HIS A 41 5.88 -5.93 -3.03
C HIS A 41 5.94 -7.46 -2.85
N PRO A 42 7.06 -8.13 -3.21
CA PRO A 42 7.17 -9.57 -3.15
C PRO A 42 6.84 -10.16 -1.76
N PRO A 43 6.33 -11.41 -1.71
CA PRO A 43 6.08 -12.12 -0.47
C PRO A 43 7.38 -12.44 0.28
N ARG A 44 7.30 -12.59 1.60
CA ARG A 44 8.47 -12.78 2.49
C ARG A 44 9.22 -14.09 2.26
N SER A 45 8.48 -15.15 1.94
CA SER A 45 9.02 -16.47 1.70
C SER A 45 8.33 -17.05 0.49
N THR A 46 9.12 -17.46 -0.50
CA THR A 46 8.65 -18.20 -1.66
C THR A 46 8.64 -19.72 -1.42
N SER A 47 9.21 -20.17 -0.29
CA SER A 47 9.43 -21.58 0.02
C SER A 47 8.24 -22.25 0.70
N GLN A 48 7.36 -21.47 1.35
CA GLN A 48 6.12 -21.98 1.92
C GLN A 48 4.95 -21.60 1.01
N PRO A 49 4.30 -22.55 0.30
CA PRO A 49 3.22 -22.27 -0.65
C PRO A 49 2.08 -21.44 -0.07
N THR A 50 1.91 -21.50 1.26
CA THR A 50 0.86 -20.81 1.99
C THR A 50 1.10 -19.32 2.19
N ASP A 51 2.35 -18.87 2.30
CA ASP A 51 2.70 -17.46 2.51
C ASP A 51 3.06 -16.75 1.19
N ASN A 52 3.08 -17.48 0.08
CA ASN A 52 3.43 -16.97 -1.26
C ASN A 52 2.47 -15.91 -1.81
N LEU A 53 1.33 -15.63 -1.17
CA LEU A 53 0.33 -14.67 -1.63
C LEU A 53 0.39 -13.31 -0.91
N LEU A 54 0.86 -13.29 0.34
CA LEU A 54 0.78 -12.10 1.18
C LEU A 54 2.06 -11.27 1.03
N SER A 55 1.89 -9.98 0.76
CA SER A 55 3.02 -9.09 0.57
C SER A 55 3.84 -8.94 1.86
N ALA A 56 5.16 -8.74 1.72
CA ALA A 56 5.99 -8.41 2.86
C ALA A 56 5.78 -6.97 3.37
N ASP A 57 5.32 -6.08 2.51
CA ASP A 57 5.13 -4.66 2.79
C ASP A 57 3.76 -4.37 3.43
N VAL A 58 3.73 -3.42 4.36
CA VAL A 58 2.53 -3.07 5.12
C VAL A 58 1.49 -2.38 4.22
N GLU A 59 1.91 -1.45 3.38
CA GLU A 59 0.99 -0.72 2.50
C GLU A 59 0.36 -1.65 1.47
N CYS A 60 1.17 -2.50 0.83
CA CYS A 60 0.67 -3.53 -0.08
C CYS A 60 -0.33 -4.47 0.60
N LEU A 61 -0.02 -4.95 1.81
CA LEU A 61 -0.88 -5.86 2.55
C LEU A 61 -2.17 -5.19 3.06
N LYS A 62 -2.13 -3.89 3.39
CA LYS A 62 -3.31 -3.07 3.72
C LYS A 62 -4.32 -3.10 2.59
N TRP A 63 -3.87 -2.87 1.36
CA TRP A 63 -4.74 -2.87 0.19
C TRP A 63 -5.18 -4.27 -0.23
N GLN A 64 -4.31 -5.28 -0.07
CA GLN A 64 -4.73 -6.67 -0.22
C GLN A 64 -5.88 -7.01 0.74
N ALA A 65 -5.72 -6.67 2.03
CA ALA A 65 -6.74 -6.94 3.03
C ALA A 65 -8.02 -6.13 2.77
N TYR A 66 -7.90 -4.86 2.40
CA TYR A 66 -9.04 -4.00 2.08
C TYR A 66 -9.93 -4.60 0.97
N LEU A 67 -9.32 -5.04 -0.14
CA LEU A 67 -10.05 -5.64 -1.26
C LEU A 67 -10.75 -6.95 -0.85
N ALA A 68 -10.04 -7.82 -0.14
CA ALA A 68 -10.60 -9.11 0.27
C ALA A 68 -11.72 -8.97 1.31
N LEU A 69 -11.57 -8.04 2.27
CA LEU A 69 -12.57 -7.77 3.30
C LEU A 69 -13.84 -7.13 2.73
N ARG A 70 -13.75 -6.44 1.59
CA ARG A 70 -14.89 -5.96 0.80
C ARG A 70 -15.51 -7.04 -0.10
N ASN A 71 -15.17 -8.31 0.13
CA ASN A 71 -15.66 -9.49 -0.59
C ASN A 71 -15.32 -9.50 -2.09
N LEU A 72 -14.30 -8.75 -2.53
CA LEU A 72 -13.78 -8.88 -3.89
C LEU A 72 -12.92 -10.14 -3.98
N ARG A 73 -13.26 -11.00 -4.93
CA ARG A 73 -12.59 -12.28 -5.17
C ARG A 73 -12.03 -12.33 -6.58
N ASN A 74 -11.12 -13.27 -6.81
CA ASN A 74 -10.49 -13.51 -8.09
C ASN A 74 -9.65 -12.32 -8.58
N ILE A 75 -8.92 -11.67 -7.66
CA ILE A 75 -7.93 -10.65 -8.02
C ILE A 75 -6.58 -11.34 -8.20
N LYS A 76 -5.92 -11.08 -9.31
CA LYS A 76 -4.59 -11.63 -9.61
C LYS A 76 -3.50 -10.83 -8.90
N LEU A 77 -2.42 -11.48 -8.48
CA LEU A 77 -1.27 -10.80 -7.88
C LEU A 77 -0.08 -10.76 -8.82
N ARG A 78 0.68 -9.65 -8.77
CA ARG A 78 1.88 -9.43 -9.58
C ARG A 78 2.94 -8.71 -8.76
N TRP A 79 4.20 -9.18 -8.79
CA TRP A 79 5.31 -8.61 -7.99
C TRP A 79 6.66 -8.60 -8.70
N ASP A 80 6.67 -8.80 -10.02
CA ASP A 80 7.85 -8.65 -10.89
C ASP A 80 8.19 -7.18 -11.18
N ILE A 81 7.34 -6.24 -10.76
CA ILE A 81 7.47 -4.81 -11.02
C ILE A 81 8.12 -4.13 -9.83
N SER A 82 9.16 -3.33 -10.09
CA SER A 82 9.81 -2.49 -9.08
C SER A 82 8.95 -1.25 -8.78
N PRO A 83 9.06 -0.63 -7.59
CA PRO A 83 8.24 0.53 -7.23
C PRO A 83 8.41 1.72 -8.18
N GLU A 84 9.57 1.87 -8.82
CA GLU A 84 9.83 2.90 -9.83
C GLU A 84 8.99 2.74 -11.10
N GLY A 85 8.56 1.52 -11.40
CA GLY A 85 7.65 1.22 -12.51
C GLY A 85 6.18 1.49 -12.19
N SER A 86 5.89 1.92 -10.96
CA SER A 86 4.55 2.17 -10.46
C SER A 86 4.14 3.64 -10.59
N ILE A 87 2.83 3.93 -10.52
CA ILE A 87 2.36 5.32 -10.44
C ILE A 87 2.81 5.90 -9.11
N ASP A 88 3.24 7.16 -9.11
CA ASP A 88 3.80 7.87 -7.95
C ASP A 88 5.09 7.25 -7.40
N GLY A 89 5.71 6.30 -8.12
CA GLY A 89 6.95 5.63 -7.69
C GLY A 89 6.77 4.76 -6.44
N SER A 90 5.54 4.33 -6.14
CA SER A 90 5.21 3.54 -4.96
C SER A 90 4.26 2.40 -5.30
N LEU A 91 4.39 1.27 -4.59
CA LEU A 91 3.45 0.16 -4.62
C LEU A 91 2.51 0.29 -3.41
N PRO A 92 1.26 -0.18 -3.47
CA PRO A 92 0.66 -1.00 -4.52
C PRO A 92 -0.12 -0.22 -5.59
N ASN A 93 -0.26 -0.80 -6.78
CA ASN A 93 -1.11 -0.27 -7.85
C ASN A 93 -2.06 -1.33 -8.37
N LEU A 94 -3.26 -0.92 -8.78
CA LEU A 94 -4.28 -1.85 -9.28
C LEU A 94 -4.43 -1.70 -10.78
N HIS A 95 -4.14 -2.76 -11.52
CA HIS A 95 -4.37 -2.80 -12.96
C HIS A 95 -5.75 -3.40 -13.25
N VAL A 96 -6.64 -2.57 -13.79
CA VAL A 96 -8.04 -2.92 -14.06
C VAL A 96 -8.22 -3.20 -15.55
N PRO A 97 -8.87 -4.32 -15.95
CA PRO A 97 -9.12 -4.62 -17.36
C PRO A 97 -10.09 -3.60 -17.96
N VAL A 98 -10.04 -3.42 -19.29
CA VAL A 98 -10.86 -2.42 -20.03
C VAL A 98 -12.35 -2.52 -19.70
N SER A 99 -12.87 -3.74 -19.51
CA SER A 99 -14.28 -4.00 -19.17
C SER A 99 -14.73 -3.40 -17.84
N ASP A 100 -13.80 -3.25 -16.90
CA ASP A 100 -14.05 -2.85 -15.53
C ASP A 100 -13.64 -1.40 -15.25
N THR A 101 -13.21 -0.66 -16.28
CA THR A 101 -12.79 0.72 -16.12
C THR A 101 -13.99 1.64 -15.85
N PRO A 102 -13.90 2.54 -14.86
CA PRO A 102 -14.97 3.50 -14.59
C PRO A 102 -15.14 4.43 -15.80
N ALA A 103 -16.39 4.80 -16.12
CA ALA A 103 -16.82 5.47 -17.37
C ALA A 103 -16.04 6.73 -17.83
N LYS A 104 -15.14 7.29 -17.01
CA LYS A 104 -14.25 8.41 -17.37
C LYS A 104 -13.13 8.03 -18.35
N SER A 105 -12.86 6.74 -18.54
CA SER A 105 -11.80 6.22 -19.42
C SER A 105 -12.23 6.01 -20.89
N GLN A 106 -13.48 6.27 -21.29
CA GLN A 106 -13.94 6.09 -22.68
C GLN A 106 -13.15 6.90 -23.73
N LYS A 107 -12.37 7.91 -23.32
CA LYS A 107 -11.41 8.59 -24.21
C LYS A 107 -10.10 7.84 -24.43
N LEU A 108 -9.73 6.90 -23.55
CA LEU A 108 -8.53 6.06 -23.66
C LEU A 108 -8.75 4.85 -24.59
N SER A 109 -9.98 4.42 -24.84
CA SER A 109 -10.28 3.32 -25.77
C SER A 109 -9.95 3.63 -27.24
N ILE A 110 -9.51 4.85 -27.53
CA ILE A 110 -9.15 5.33 -28.87
C ILE A 110 -7.62 5.41 -29.06
N SER A 111 -6.81 5.33 -27.99
CA SER A 111 -5.35 5.40 -28.09
C SER A 111 -4.69 4.04 -28.30
N ASP A 112 -3.62 4.01 -29.11
CA ASP A 112 -2.74 2.85 -29.28
C ASP A 112 -2.17 2.42 -27.91
N GLY A 113 -2.65 1.30 -27.38
CA GLY A 113 -2.34 0.84 -26.01
C GLY A 113 -3.58 0.50 -25.17
N ALA A 114 -4.79 0.82 -25.65
CA ALA A 114 -6.07 0.58 -25.00
C ALA A 114 -6.41 -0.90 -24.69
N GLU A 115 -5.62 -1.86 -25.16
CA GLU A 115 -5.83 -3.29 -24.92
C GLU A 115 -5.51 -3.70 -23.47
N ASP A 116 -4.71 -2.92 -22.72
CA ASP A 116 -4.19 -3.35 -21.41
C ASP A 116 -5.05 -2.97 -20.21
N GLY A 117 -6.04 -2.08 -20.39
CA GLY A 117 -6.83 -1.56 -19.29
C GLY A 117 -6.22 -0.30 -18.65
N GLU A 118 -6.68 0.03 -17.44
CA GLU A 118 -6.28 1.22 -16.70
C GLU A 118 -5.47 0.84 -15.46
N LEU A 119 -4.33 1.51 -15.26
CA LEU A 119 -3.55 1.38 -14.03
C LEU A 119 -4.00 2.45 -13.04
N LEU A 120 -4.50 2.03 -11.89
CA LEU A 120 -4.97 2.90 -10.83
C LEU A 120 -3.90 3.05 -9.75
N ALA A 121 -3.70 4.30 -9.32
CA ALA A 121 -2.91 4.64 -8.15
C ALA A 121 -3.65 4.28 -6.86
N VAL A 122 -2.91 4.17 -5.75
CA VAL A 122 -3.40 3.83 -4.41
C VAL A 122 -4.68 4.57 -4.02
N HIS A 123 -4.69 5.90 -4.19
CA HIS A 123 -5.80 6.76 -3.78
C HIS A 123 -7.08 6.55 -4.61
N SER A 124 -6.98 5.93 -5.79
CA SER A 124 -8.10 5.65 -6.68
C SER A 124 -8.70 4.24 -6.48
N ILE A 125 -8.05 3.37 -5.69
CA ILE A 125 -8.52 2.01 -5.41
C ILE A 125 -9.90 2.00 -4.73
N PRO A 126 -10.16 2.79 -3.66
CA PRO A 126 -11.49 2.79 -3.01
C PRO A 126 -12.61 3.17 -3.97
N ALA A 127 -12.40 4.20 -4.79
CA ALA A 127 -13.40 4.67 -5.75
C ALA A 127 -13.74 3.59 -6.80
N TRP A 128 -12.75 2.79 -7.20
CA TRP A 128 -12.98 1.65 -8.07
C TRP A 128 -13.74 0.52 -7.37
N VAL A 129 -13.42 0.23 -6.11
CA VAL A 129 -14.14 -0.78 -5.30
C VAL A 129 -15.62 -0.40 -5.15
N ASP A 130 -15.89 0.85 -4.78
CA ASP A 130 -17.24 1.39 -4.65
C ASP A 130 -18.02 1.25 -5.97
N ALA A 131 -17.39 1.61 -7.10
CA ALA A 131 -17.98 1.45 -8.43
C ALA A 131 -18.25 -0.02 -8.79
N LYS A 132 -17.35 -0.95 -8.41
CA LYS A 132 -17.51 -2.38 -8.68
C LYS A 132 -18.62 -3.02 -7.84
N LEU A 133 -18.78 -2.58 -6.60
CA LEU A 133 -19.84 -3.04 -5.70
C LEU A 133 -21.19 -2.35 -5.96
N GLY A 134 -21.20 -1.28 -6.76
CA GLY A 134 -22.40 -0.46 -6.98
C GLY A 134 -22.84 0.29 -5.72
N VAL A 135 -21.92 0.50 -4.78
CA VAL A 135 -22.16 1.25 -3.55
C VAL A 135 -21.79 2.69 -3.84
N ASP A 136 -22.78 3.55 -4.00
CA ASP A 136 -22.51 4.98 -4.08
C ASP A 136 -21.94 5.43 -2.73
N SER A 137 -20.86 6.23 -2.71
CA SER A 137 -20.27 6.72 -1.46
C SER A 137 -21.23 7.60 -0.63
N SER A 138 -22.39 7.97 -1.18
CA SER A 138 -23.52 8.59 -0.47
C SER A 138 -24.39 7.59 0.30
N SER A 139 -24.41 6.32 -0.13
CA SER A 139 -25.21 5.23 0.44
C SER A 139 -24.57 4.58 1.67
N ASP A 140 -23.23 4.51 1.71
CA ASP A 140 -22.46 4.10 2.89
C ASP A 140 -21.48 5.20 3.35
N PRO A 141 -21.97 6.27 4.01
CA PRO A 141 -21.11 7.33 4.51
C PRO A 141 -20.23 6.88 5.69
N LEU A 142 -20.51 5.73 6.28
CA LEU A 142 -19.81 5.21 7.46
C LEU A 142 -18.79 4.12 7.12
N GLU A 143 -18.64 3.70 5.86
CA GLU A 143 -17.62 2.74 5.42
C GLU A 143 -17.61 1.41 6.22
N GLY A 144 -18.79 0.99 6.70
CA GLY A 144 -18.97 -0.18 7.57
C GLY A 144 -18.78 0.08 9.08
N TYR A 145 -18.45 1.30 9.51
CA TYR A 145 -18.42 1.65 10.93
C TYR A 145 -19.83 1.72 11.52
N ARG A 146 -19.98 1.32 12.79
CA ARG A 146 -21.28 1.35 13.48
C ARG A 146 -21.85 2.76 13.64
N ASP A 147 -21.00 3.73 14.00
CA ASP A 147 -21.37 5.10 14.37
C ASP A 147 -20.35 6.11 13.81
N GLN A 148 -20.75 7.36 13.63
CA GLN A 148 -19.82 8.45 13.28
C GLN A 148 -18.72 8.65 14.34
N ALA A 149 -19.03 8.40 15.63
CA ALA A 149 -18.04 8.46 16.70
C ALA A 149 -16.95 7.39 16.51
N ALA A 150 -17.33 6.17 16.12
CA ALA A 150 -16.39 5.10 15.80
C ALA A 150 -15.52 5.46 14.59
N ARG A 151 -16.09 6.10 13.57
CA ARG A 151 -15.31 6.59 12.42
C ARG A 151 -14.28 7.67 12.79
N VAL A 152 -14.58 8.53 13.77
CA VAL A 152 -13.61 9.52 14.26
C VAL A 152 -12.56 8.84 15.12
N GLU A 153 -12.95 7.90 15.97
CA GLU A 153 -12.03 7.10 16.78
C GLU A 153 -11.06 6.29 15.90
N SER A 154 -11.54 5.73 14.79
CA SER A 154 -10.70 4.95 13.87
C SER A 154 -9.56 5.79 13.29
N ARG A 155 -9.76 7.08 13.04
CA ARG A 155 -8.68 7.98 12.57
C ARG A 155 -7.58 8.16 13.62
N ALA A 156 -7.93 8.18 14.89
CA ALA A 156 -6.93 8.22 15.97
C ALA A 156 -6.12 6.92 15.99
N TRP A 157 -6.79 5.77 15.82
CA TRP A 157 -6.12 4.47 15.71
C TRP A 157 -5.23 4.36 14.47
N VAL A 158 -5.70 4.81 13.31
CA VAL A 158 -4.90 4.86 12.06
C VAL A 158 -3.64 5.69 12.30
N SER A 159 -3.76 6.88 12.89
CA SER A 159 -2.61 7.73 13.19
C SER A 159 -1.63 7.05 14.15
N LEU A 160 -2.12 6.35 15.18
CA LEU A 160 -1.29 5.60 16.13
C LEU A 160 -0.56 4.42 15.46
N LEU A 161 -1.23 3.70 14.56
CA LEU A 161 -0.64 2.58 13.81
C LEU A 161 0.43 3.08 12.81
N GLU A 162 0.09 4.10 12.02
CA GLU A 162 0.98 4.68 11.01
C GLU A 162 2.19 5.39 11.62
N SER A 163 2.09 5.89 12.86
CA SER A 163 3.21 6.55 13.55
C SER A 163 4.00 5.58 14.44
N VAL A 164 3.46 5.24 15.61
CA VAL A 164 4.18 4.52 16.68
C VAL A 164 4.48 3.09 16.27
N VAL A 165 3.48 2.38 15.76
CA VAL A 165 3.61 0.95 15.40
C VAL A 165 4.50 0.80 14.16
N HIS A 166 4.32 1.65 13.16
CA HIS A 166 5.19 1.67 11.99
C HIS A 166 6.64 2.03 12.36
N ALA A 167 6.86 3.00 13.25
CA ALA A 167 8.20 3.35 13.71
C ALA A 167 8.88 2.19 14.43
N ALA A 168 8.16 1.48 15.31
CA ALA A 168 8.68 0.29 15.98
C ALA A 168 9.02 -0.83 14.99
N LEU A 169 8.18 -1.05 13.97
CA LEU A 169 8.44 -2.01 12.89
C LEU A 169 9.70 -1.65 12.10
N LEU A 170 9.85 -0.38 11.71
CA LEU A 170 11.03 0.10 10.98
C LEU A 170 12.32 -0.08 11.78
N ILE A 171 12.30 0.19 13.09
CA ILE A 171 13.44 -0.05 14.00
C ILE A 171 13.75 -1.54 14.09
N SER A 172 12.73 -2.40 14.02
CA SER A 172 12.87 -3.85 14.18
C SER A 172 13.44 -4.57 12.95
N ASN A 173 13.38 -3.92 11.77
CA ASN A 173 13.88 -4.47 10.51
C ASN A 173 15.42 -4.48 10.50
N PRO A 174 16.05 -5.55 10.00
CA PRO A 174 17.50 -5.64 9.96
C PRO A 174 18.07 -4.55 9.03
N THR A 175 19.00 -3.74 9.54
CA THR A 175 19.73 -2.79 8.71
C THR A 175 20.71 -3.55 7.82
N PRO A 176 20.79 -3.24 6.51
CA PRO A 176 21.80 -3.83 5.65
C PRO A 176 23.19 -3.43 6.15
N SER A 177 24.16 -4.35 6.05
CA SER A 177 25.55 -4.07 6.39
C SER A 177 26.06 -2.85 5.60
N TYR A 178 26.83 -1.96 6.24
CA TYR A 178 27.36 -0.74 5.60
C TYR A 178 28.06 -1.01 4.26
N LEU A 179 28.83 -2.10 4.15
CA LEU A 179 29.47 -2.50 2.89
C LEU A 179 28.46 -2.86 1.80
N TYR A 180 27.37 -3.53 2.16
CA TYR A 180 26.29 -3.87 1.23
C TYR A 180 25.60 -2.60 0.72
N SER A 181 25.33 -1.62 1.58
CA SER A 181 24.74 -0.34 1.15
C SER A 181 25.64 0.49 0.22
N ILE A 182 26.97 0.32 0.32
CA ILE A 182 27.92 1.00 -0.58
C ILE A 182 28.01 0.27 -1.93
N LEU A 183 28.06 -1.06 -1.91
CA LEU A 183 28.17 -1.88 -3.12
C LEU A 183 26.86 -1.96 -3.90
N PHE A 184 25.73 -1.94 -3.20
CA PHE A 184 24.38 -2.01 -3.74
C PHE A 184 23.57 -0.85 -3.16
N PRO A 185 23.73 0.38 -3.69
CA PRO A 185 22.89 1.50 -3.29
C PRO A 185 21.43 1.14 -3.58
N THR A 186 20.65 0.93 -2.52
CA THR A 186 19.23 0.64 -2.64
C THR A 186 18.49 1.92 -3.04
N SER A 187 17.53 1.82 -3.97
CA SER A 187 16.60 2.91 -4.31
C SER A 187 15.71 3.32 -3.13
N ALA A 188 15.58 2.45 -2.12
CA ALA A 188 14.82 2.73 -0.91
C ALA A 188 15.51 3.82 -0.04
N PRO A 189 14.76 4.82 0.46
CA PRO A 189 15.32 5.84 1.34
C PRO A 189 15.85 5.21 2.64
N PRO A 190 16.90 5.79 3.26
CA PRO A 190 17.46 5.26 4.50
C PRO A 190 16.40 5.30 5.62
N VAL A 191 16.35 4.24 6.44
CA VAL A 191 15.37 4.08 7.55
C VAL A 191 15.27 5.31 8.46
N SER A 192 16.39 6.01 8.68
CA SER A 192 16.43 7.24 9.48
C SER A 192 15.61 8.39 8.89
N GLU A 193 15.55 8.52 7.56
CA GLU A 193 14.76 9.56 6.90
C GLU A 193 13.26 9.27 7.00
N SER A 194 12.87 8.00 6.83
CA SER A 194 11.47 7.57 7.01
C SER A 194 11.02 7.78 8.46
N LEU A 195 11.85 7.41 9.45
CA LEU A 195 11.54 7.60 10.87
C LEU A 195 11.41 9.08 11.27
N GLN A 196 12.20 9.97 10.69
CA GLN A 196 12.10 11.42 10.95
C GLN A 196 10.76 12.00 10.50
N LYS A 197 10.20 11.51 9.39
CA LYS A 197 8.89 11.95 8.89
C LYS A 197 7.73 11.45 9.77
N LEU A 198 7.93 10.32 10.46
CA LEU A 198 6.91 9.68 11.29
C LEU A 198 6.89 10.19 12.74
N LEU A 199 8.06 10.49 13.31
CA LEU A 199 8.17 10.93 14.70
C LEU A 199 7.79 12.42 14.81
N SER A 200 6.72 12.70 15.55
CA SER A 200 6.33 14.06 15.95
C SER A 200 6.58 14.26 17.45
N PRO A 201 7.44 15.21 17.87
CA PRO A 201 8.24 16.14 17.06
C PRO A 201 9.45 15.48 16.37
N PRO A 202 9.98 16.06 15.28
CA PRO A 202 11.16 15.54 14.60
C PRO A 202 12.36 15.53 15.57
N PRO A 203 13.11 14.42 15.68
CA PRO A 203 14.23 14.30 16.61
C PRO A 203 15.34 15.31 16.28
N SER A 204 15.99 15.85 17.30
CA SER A 204 17.12 16.76 17.11
C SER A 204 18.24 16.10 16.29
N PRO A 205 18.84 16.81 15.31
CA PRO A 205 19.95 16.27 14.53
C PRO A 205 21.13 15.92 15.44
N LEU A 206 21.88 14.87 15.07
CA LEU A 206 23.05 14.40 15.84
C LEU A 206 24.16 15.45 15.94
N THR A 207 24.29 16.30 14.92
CA THR A 207 25.15 17.48 14.91
C THR A 207 24.28 18.74 15.05
N GLY A 208 24.54 19.52 16.10
CA GLY A 208 23.83 20.77 16.37
C GLY A 208 24.13 21.84 15.32
N LEU A 209 23.32 22.92 15.31
CA LEU A 209 23.42 24.07 14.37
C LEU A 209 24.82 24.73 14.31
N CYS A 210 25.71 24.44 15.27
CA CYS A 210 27.07 24.95 15.34
C CYS A 210 28.15 23.97 14.85
N SER A 211 27.76 22.83 14.25
CA SER A 211 28.73 21.86 13.73
C SER A 211 29.22 22.25 12.32
N PHE A 212 30.52 22.06 12.07
CA PHE A 212 31.15 22.25 10.75
C PHE A 212 30.83 21.10 9.76
N ILE A 213 30.09 20.08 10.21
CA ILE A 213 29.65 18.94 9.40
C ILE A 213 28.12 19.09 9.22
N PRO A 214 27.58 18.87 8.02
CA PRO A 214 26.13 18.93 7.80
C PRO A 214 25.38 18.05 8.81
N PRO A 215 24.16 18.44 9.24
CA PRO A 215 23.33 17.65 10.14
C PRO A 215 23.14 16.25 9.55
N SER A 216 23.83 15.27 10.14
CA SER A 216 23.80 13.88 9.66
C SER A 216 23.39 12.97 10.81
N GLY A 217 22.29 12.26 10.61
CA GLY A 217 21.70 11.33 11.56
C GLY A 217 20.85 12.00 12.64
N THR A 218 20.01 11.19 13.29
CA THR A 218 19.06 11.62 14.33
C THR A 218 19.15 10.74 15.55
N ARG A 219 19.06 11.36 16.74
CA ARG A 219 18.97 10.62 18.01
C ARG A 219 17.54 10.12 18.19
N ILE A 220 17.29 8.91 17.72
CA ILE A 220 16.01 8.23 17.94
C ILE A 220 16.08 7.54 19.30
N ASN A 221 15.18 7.90 20.20
CA ASN A 221 15.05 7.23 21.49
C ASN A 221 14.30 5.91 21.32
N THR A 222 15.01 4.88 20.86
CA THR A 222 14.49 3.53 20.64
C THR A 222 13.69 2.97 21.82
N PRO A 223 14.16 3.03 23.10
CA PRO A 223 13.38 2.48 24.20
C PRO A 223 12.06 3.24 24.44
N ALA A 224 12.00 4.55 24.19
CA ALA A 224 10.75 5.31 24.28
C ALA A 224 9.75 4.94 23.18
N VAL A 225 10.22 4.72 21.95
CA VAL A 225 9.35 4.23 20.85
C VAL A 225 8.84 2.83 21.17
N LEU A 226 9.70 1.95 21.70
CA LEU A 226 9.31 0.60 22.09
C LEU A 226 8.34 0.58 23.28
N SER A 227 8.47 1.49 24.26
CA SER A 227 7.48 1.58 25.34
C SER A 227 6.13 2.06 24.82
N GLN A 228 6.10 3.10 23.98
CA GLN A 228 4.87 3.58 23.35
C GLN A 228 4.22 2.50 22.48
N TYR A 229 5.02 1.71 21.76
CA TYR A 229 4.54 0.56 20.99
C TYR A 229 3.89 -0.50 21.88
N LYS A 230 4.49 -0.83 23.03
CA LYS A 230 3.90 -1.80 23.98
C LYS A 230 2.56 -1.33 24.51
N ASP A 231 2.45 -0.05 24.84
CA ASP A 231 1.21 0.58 25.32
C ASP A 231 0.16 0.64 24.20
N ALA A 232 0.57 0.94 22.97
CA ALA A 232 -0.28 0.93 21.78
C ALA A 232 -0.86 -0.46 21.48
N ILE A 233 -0.03 -1.52 21.53
CA ILE A 233 -0.51 -2.89 21.31
C ILE A 233 -1.35 -3.40 22.49
N ALA A 234 -1.07 -2.93 23.73
CA ALA A 234 -1.94 -3.17 24.88
C ALA A 234 -3.34 -2.60 24.65
N SER A 235 -3.40 -1.30 24.35
CA SER A 235 -4.67 -0.60 24.16
C SER A 235 -5.44 -1.11 22.94
N LEU A 236 -4.74 -1.51 21.87
CA LEU A 236 -5.35 -2.16 20.70
C LEU A 236 -5.99 -3.50 21.07
N SER A 237 -5.31 -4.33 21.86
CA SER A 237 -5.84 -5.60 22.37
C SER A 237 -7.07 -5.36 23.25
N ASP A 238 -7.00 -4.41 24.17
CA ASP A 238 -8.12 -4.08 25.05
C ASP A 238 -9.31 -3.55 24.27
N ARG A 239 -9.05 -2.77 23.20
CA ARG A 239 -10.10 -2.22 22.33
C ARG A 239 -10.77 -3.29 21.47
N LEU A 240 -10.03 -4.31 21.02
CA LEU A 240 -10.62 -5.46 20.34
C LEU A 240 -11.44 -6.32 21.30
N GLY A 241 -10.95 -6.54 22.52
CA GLY A 241 -11.66 -7.30 23.55
C GLY A 241 -12.11 -8.68 23.05
N THR A 242 -13.43 -8.87 22.96
CA THR A 242 -14.11 -10.06 22.44
C THR A 242 -14.82 -9.83 21.11
N ASP A 243 -14.68 -8.64 20.51
CA ASP A 243 -15.38 -8.27 19.31
C ASP A 243 -14.80 -8.97 18.08
N ASN A 244 -15.65 -9.17 17.07
CA ASN A 244 -15.23 -9.80 15.81
C ASN A 244 -14.39 -8.88 14.93
N TRP A 245 -14.69 -7.58 14.99
CA TRP A 245 -14.09 -6.50 14.20
C TRP A 245 -13.85 -5.30 15.11
N PHE A 246 -12.89 -4.45 14.75
CA PHE A 246 -12.57 -3.28 15.57
C PHE A 246 -13.77 -2.33 15.72
N LEU A 247 -13.85 -1.68 16.88
CA LEU A 247 -14.88 -0.71 17.26
C LEU A 247 -16.31 -1.28 17.36
N GLY A 248 -16.44 -2.61 17.46
CA GLY A 248 -17.74 -3.29 17.56
C GLY A 248 -18.56 -3.21 16.27
N SER A 249 -17.89 -3.04 15.13
CA SER A 249 -18.54 -3.01 13.81
C SER A 249 -19.06 -4.40 13.43
N SER A 250 -20.19 -4.47 12.74
CA SER A 250 -20.75 -5.74 12.26
C SER A 250 -19.98 -6.30 11.05
N GLU A 251 -19.46 -5.39 10.24
CA GLU A 251 -18.72 -5.67 9.01
C GLU A 251 -17.26 -5.25 9.14
N PRO A 252 -16.34 -5.84 8.34
CA PRO A 252 -14.95 -5.45 8.36
C PRO A 252 -14.77 -4.01 7.89
N THR A 253 -13.92 -3.27 8.57
CA THR A 253 -13.67 -1.85 8.32
C THR A 253 -12.30 -1.61 7.67
N PRO A 254 -12.04 -0.42 7.10
CA PRO A 254 -10.70 -0.06 6.63
C PRO A 254 -9.63 -0.11 7.74
N LEU A 255 -10.03 0.16 8.99
CA LEU A 255 -9.14 0.02 10.16
C LEU A 255 -8.73 -1.44 10.39
N ASP A 256 -9.65 -2.39 10.21
CA ASP A 256 -9.33 -3.82 10.30
C ASP A 256 -8.29 -4.21 9.24
N ALA A 257 -8.42 -3.71 8.00
CA ALA A 257 -7.45 -3.96 6.94
C ALA A 257 -6.04 -3.44 7.30
N LEU A 258 -5.96 -2.22 7.81
CA LEU A 258 -4.70 -1.61 8.26
C LEU A 258 -4.09 -2.36 9.44
N THR A 259 -4.92 -2.68 10.45
CA THR A 259 -4.47 -3.36 11.66
C THR A 259 -3.95 -4.75 11.33
N PHE A 260 -4.65 -5.48 10.45
CA PHE A 260 -4.18 -6.76 9.94
C PHE A 260 -2.82 -6.63 9.27
N ALA A 261 -2.63 -5.64 8.41
CA ALA A 261 -1.36 -5.44 7.71
C ALA A 261 -0.19 -5.24 8.69
N TYR A 262 -0.35 -4.39 9.70
CA TYR A 262 0.68 -4.20 10.73
C TYR A 262 0.90 -5.45 11.57
N LEU A 263 -0.16 -6.06 12.10
CA LEU A 263 -0.03 -7.24 12.96
C LEU A 263 0.63 -8.41 12.23
N HIS A 264 0.21 -8.67 10.99
CA HIS A 264 0.84 -9.68 10.16
C HIS A 264 2.33 -9.37 9.96
N CYS A 265 2.66 -8.13 9.59
CA CYS A 265 4.04 -7.76 9.36
C CYS A 265 4.92 -7.87 10.62
N ILE A 266 4.36 -7.57 11.81
CA ILE A 266 5.01 -7.68 13.11
C ILE A 266 5.22 -9.14 13.54
N LEU A 267 4.21 -10.00 13.34
CA LEU A 267 4.31 -11.41 13.68
C LEU A 267 5.44 -12.12 12.94
N HIS A 268 5.84 -11.58 11.80
CA HIS A 268 6.94 -12.04 10.98
C HIS A 268 8.21 -11.16 11.10
N ALA A 269 8.25 -10.23 12.05
CA ALA A 269 9.40 -9.37 12.34
C ALA A 269 10.30 -9.95 13.46
N SER A 270 11.24 -9.14 13.96
CA SER A 270 12.16 -9.54 15.02
C SER A 270 11.47 -9.81 16.36
N ASP A 271 12.17 -10.57 17.21
CA ASP A 271 11.60 -11.18 18.40
C ASP A 271 11.02 -10.15 19.39
N SER A 272 11.62 -8.97 19.54
CA SER A 272 11.18 -7.98 20.54
C SER A 272 9.77 -7.45 20.27
N VAL A 273 9.47 -7.10 19.02
CA VAL A 273 8.17 -6.55 18.59
C VAL A 273 7.17 -7.69 18.44
N ARG A 274 7.61 -8.85 17.93
CA ARG A 274 6.80 -10.07 17.78
C ARG A 274 6.28 -10.60 19.13
N ILE A 275 7.14 -10.70 20.15
CA ILE A 275 6.77 -11.24 21.47
C ILE A 275 5.60 -10.47 22.10
N GLU A 276 5.55 -9.15 21.91
CA GLU A 276 4.48 -8.32 22.47
C GLU A 276 3.12 -8.64 21.85
N VAL A 277 3.07 -8.88 20.54
CA VAL A 277 1.82 -9.30 19.88
C VAL A 277 1.49 -10.75 20.23
N THR A 278 2.47 -11.66 20.23
CA THR A 278 2.20 -13.09 20.50
C THR A 278 1.75 -13.35 21.93
N ARG A 279 2.12 -12.49 22.88
CA ARG A 279 1.60 -12.54 24.27
C ARG A 279 0.08 -12.28 24.35
N ARG A 280 -0.49 -11.61 23.36
CA ARG A 280 -1.91 -11.22 23.31
C ARG A 280 -2.68 -12.15 22.38
N VAL A 281 -3.29 -13.18 22.98
CA VAL A 281 -3.93 -14.29 22.25
C VAL A 281 -5.10 -13.82 21.37
N ASN A 282 -5.85 -12.81 21.82
CA ASN A 282 -6.95 -12.21 21.06
C ASN A 282 -6.47 -11.63 19.72
N LEU A 283 -5.37 -10.87 19.70
CA LEU A 283 -4.82 -10.28 18.48
C LEU A 283 -4.29 -11.36 17.53
N VAL A 284 -3.62 -12.38 18.04
CA VAL A 284 -3.11 -13.49 17.22
C VAL A 284 -4.25 -14.31 16.61
N ALA A 285 -5.27 -14.64 17.41
CA ALA A 285 -6.43 -15.38 16.92
C ALA A 285 -7.20 -14.58 15.87
N TRP A 286 -7.36 -13.27 16.09
CA TRP A 286 -7.99 -12.35 15.14
C TRP A 286 -7.17 -12.24 13.85
N GLU A 287 -5.85 -12.05 13.93
CA GLU A 287 -4.99 -11.97 12.75
C GLU A 287 -5.09 -13.25 11.91
N TRP A 288 -5.11 -14.41 12.55
CA TRP A 288 -5.23 -15.68 11.84
C TRP A 288 -6.57 -15.86 11.13
N LYS A 289 -7.66 -15.39 11.75
CA LYS A 289 -8.99 -15.34 11.11
C LYS A 289 -8.97 -14.45 9.88
N VAL A 290 -8.47 -13.23 10.00
CA VAL A 290 -8.40 -12.27 8.89
C VAL A 290 -7.47 -12.77 7.79
N ARG A 291 -6.31 -13.35 8.13
CA ARG A 291 -5.36 -13.95 7.19
C ARG A 291 -6.03 -14.95 6.25
N ARG A 292 -6.94 -15.78 6.77
CA ARG A 292 -7.68 -16.76 5.96
C ARG A 292 -8.60 -16.07 4.96
N LEU A 293 -9.37 -15.08 5.41
CA LEU A 293 -10.26 -14.30 4.56
C LEU A 293 -9.50 -13.57 3.44
N VAL A 294 -8.37 -12.96 3.78
CA VAL A 294 -7.54 -12.24 2.81
C VAL A 294 -7.02 -13.21 1.74
N ARG A 295 -6.56 -14.39 2.13
CA ARG A 295 -6.04 -15.39 1.19
C ARG A 295 -7.09 -15.94 0.23
N GLU A 296 -8.34 -16.07 0.67
CA GLU A 296 -9.44 -16.54 -0.19
C GLU A 296 -9.80 -15.53 -1.31
N GLY A 297 -9.40 -14.26 -1.18
CA GLY A 297 -9.67 -13.23 -2.19
C GLY A 297 -8.77 -13.27 -3.42
N PHE A 298 -7.56 -13.85 -3.33
CA PHE A 298 -6.50 -13.68 -4.33
C PHE A 298 -6.09 -14.98 -5.03
N VAL A 299 -5.64 -14.82 -6.27
CA VAL A 299 -5.13 -15.89 -7.14
C VAL A 299 -3.78 -15.45 -7.75
N LEU A 300 -2.92 -16.41 -8.09
CA LEU A 300 -1.63 -16.18 -8.77
C LEU A 300 -1.76 -16.10 -10.29
#